data_AF-A0A7D4Q5Q5-F1
#
_entry.id   AF-A0A7D4Q5Q5-F1
#
_cell.length_a   1.000
_cell.length_b   1.000
_cell.length_c   1.000
_cell.angle_alpha   90.00
_cell.angle_beta   90.00
_cell.angle_gamma   90.00
#
_symmetry.space_group_name_H-M   'P 1'
#
loop_
_entity.id
_entity.type
_entity.pdbx_description
1 polymer ?
#
loop_
_entity_poly.entity_id
_entity_poly.type
_entity_poly.pdbx_seq_one_letter_code
_entity_poly.pdbx_strand_id
1 'polypeptide(L)'
;MMTNLTAFRQNLYQHVRDVLADETSGITITTKGGAVELVNALELNSLREFHHLFASPANAKRLLESLDRTSKGEFRQVSLEELKTLVGE
;
A
#
# COMPACT_ATOMS: atom_id res chain seq x y z
N MET A 1 14.17 -11.32 -2.45
CA MET A 1 15.52 -11.92 -2.21
C MET A 1 15.58 -12.41 -0.77
N MET A 2 16.36 -13.46 -0.43
CA MET A 2 16.52 -13.94 0.95
C MET A 2 17.98 -13.87 1.42
N THR A 3 18.20 -13.44 2.65
CA THR A 3 19.52 -13.36 3.30
C THR A 3 19.44 -13.72 4.78
N ASN A 4 20.58 -13.93 5.44
CA ASN A 4 20.65 -14.08 6.90
C ASN A 4 21.04 -12.75 7.56
N LEU A 5 20.75 -12.60 8.86
CA LEU A 5 21.01 -11.35 9.59
C LEU A 5 22.48 -10.88 9.53
N THR A 6 23.43 -11.81 9.56
CA THR A 6 24.86 -11.48 9.52
C THR A 6 25.25 -10.88 8.17
N ALA A 7 24.85 -11.52 7.07
CA ALA A 7 25.11 -11.05 5.72
C ALA A 7 24.36 -9.75 5.41
N PHE A 8 23.12 -9.63 5.90
CA PHE A 8 22.35 -8.39 5.80
C PHE A 8 23.08 -7.21 6.47
N ARG A 9 23.55 -7.41 7.71
CA ARG A 9 24.29 -6.36 8.45
C ARG A 9 25.55 -5.92 7.73
N GLN A 10 26.28 -6.85 7.11
CA GLN A 10 27.51 -6.55 6.36
C GLN A 10 27.23 -5.73 5.09
N ASN A 11 26.05 -5.84 4.50
CA ASN A 11 25.69 -5.22 3.23
C ASN A 11 24.49 -4.27 3.34
N LEU A 12 24.26 -3.71 4.55
CA LEU A 12 23.04 -2.96 4.90
C LEU A 12 22.73 -1.84 3.90
N TYR A 13 23.71 -0.97 3.60
CA TYR A 13 23.52 0.15 2.69
C TYR A 13 23.14 -0.27 1.28
N GLN A 14 23.71 -1.37 0.78
CA GLN A 14 23.38 -1.87 -0.56
C GLN A 14 21.94 -2.39 -0.60
N HIS A 15 21.57 -3.22 0.37
CA HIS A 15 20.21 -3.76 0.48
C HIS A 15 19.14 -2.67 0.60
N VAL A 16 19.41 -1.61 1.38
CA VAL A 16 18.50 -0.46 1.48
C VAL A 16 18.35 0.25 0.13
N ARG A 17 19.45 0.46 -0.60
CA ARG A 17 19.38 1.08 -1.94
C ARG A 17 18.62 0.22 -2.92
N ASP A 18 18.82 -1.09 -2.90
CA ASP A 18 18.14 -2.02 -3.81
C ASP A 18 16.61 -1.97 -3.59
N VAL A 19 16.16 -1.98 -2.32
CA VAL A 19 14.74 -1.88 -1.95
C VAL A 19 14.14 -0.50 -2.26
N LEU A 20 14.95 0.57 -2.21
CA LEU A 20 14.49 1.90 -2.61
C LEU A 20 14.39 2.05 -4.13
N ALA A 21 15.22 1.35 -4.90
CA ALA A 21 15.23 1.42 -6.35
C ALA A 21 14.10 0.62 -7.01
N ASP A 22 13.60 -0.42 -6.34
CA ASP A 22 12.48 -1.22 -6.80
C ASP A 22 11.38 -1.27 -5.72
N GLU A 23 10.33 -0.49 -5.95
CA GLU A 23 9.20 -0.33 -5.03
C GLU A 23 8.43 -1.64 -4.78
N THR A 24 8.56 -2.65 -5.65
CA THR A 24 7.85 -3.94 -5.53
C THR A 24 8.70 -5.04 -4.89
N SER A 25 10.00 -4.81 -4.72
CA SER A 25 10.93 -5.83 -4.23
C SER A 25 11.17 -5.75 -2.72
N GLY A 26 11.03 -6.90 -2.05
CA GLY A 26 11.38 -7.10 -0.65
C GLY A 26 12.61 -7.99 -0.44
N ILE A 27 13.27 -7.81 0.70
CA ILE A 27 14.35 -8.68 1.18
C ILE A 27 13.94 -9.37 2.48
N THR A 28 13.80 -10.69 2.42
CA THR A 28 13.58 -11.55 3.58
C THR A 28 14.89 -11.75 4.34
N ILE A 29 14.91 -11.36 5.61
CA ILE A 29 16.04 -11.51 6.52
C ILE A 29 15.70 -12.61 7.52
N THR A 30 16.46 -13.70 7.46
CA THR A 30 16.28 -14.87 8.33
C THR A 30 17.18 -14.79 9.56
N THR A 31 16.63 -15.21 10.70
CA THR A 31 17.31 -15.29 11.99
C THR A 31 16.99 -16.64 12.66
N LYS A 32 17.67 -16.94 13.78
CA LYS A 32 17.31 -18.13 14.58
C LYS A 32 15.89 -18.06 15.18
N GLY A 33 15.35 -16.86 15.38
CA GLY A 33 14.03 -16.63 15.98
C GLY A 33 12.89 -16.46 14.98
N GLY A 34 13.18 -16.50 13.67
CA GLY A 34 12.20 -16.26 12.61
C GLY A 34 12.73 -15.36 11.50
N ALA A 35 11.84 -14.97 10.60
CA ALA A 35 12.16 -14.09 9.47
C ALA A 35 11.47 -12.73 9.61
N VAL A 36 12.11 -11.70 9.09
CA VAL A 36 11.56 -10.35 8.94
C VAL A 36 11.76 -9.88 7.51
N GLU A 37 10.92 -8.95 7.04
CA GLU A 37 11.01 -8.39 5.69
C GLU A 37 11.52 -6.95 5.74
N LEU A 38 12.50 -6.62 4.90
CA LEU A 38 12.81 -5.25 4.53
C LEU A 38 12.05 -4.92 3.25
N VAL A 39 11.19 -3.92 3.32
CA VAL A 39 10.36 -3.44 2.20
C VAL A 39 10.44 -1.93 2.10
N ASN A 40 10.12 -1.39 0.94
CA ASN A 40 9.98 0.05 0.75
C ASN A 40 8.84 0.58 1.64
N ALA A 41 9.07 1.71 2.31
CA ALA A 41 8.08 2.32 3.19
C ALA A 41 6.82 2.77 2.43
N LEU A 42 6.98 3.21 1.17
CA LEU A 42 5.85 3.57 0.31
C LEU A 42 4.94 2.36 0.06
N GLU A 43 5.54 1.24 -0.32
CA GLU A 43 4.80 0.00 -0.58
C GLU A 43 4.08 -0.54 0.66
N LEU A 44 4.77 -0.53 1.82
CA LEU A 44 4.15 -0.94 3.07
C LEU A 44 2.95 -0.06 3.44
N ASN A 45 3.03 1.25 3.18
CA ASN A 45 1.91 2.17 3.41
C ASN A 45 0.77 1.92 2.44
N SER A 46 1.05 1.69 1.15
CA SER A 46 0.05 1.32 0.15
C SER A 46 -0.71 0.05 0.54
N LEU A 47 0.00 -0.99 1.01
CA LEU A 47 -0.62 -2.24 1.49
C LEU A 47 -1.47 -2.04 2.74
N ARG A 48 -1.04 -1.18 3.67
CA ARG A 48 -1.83 -0.84 4.87
C ARG A 48 -3.10 -0.08 4.51
N GLU A 49 -3.00 0.91 3.63
CA GLU A 49 -4.15 1.67 3.13
C GLU A 49 -5.15 0.73 2.45
N PHE A 50 -4.66 -0.14 1.56
CA PHE A 50 -5.48 -1.18 0.94
C PHE A 50 -6.15 -2.06 2.00
N HIS A 51 -5.41 -2.57 2.98
CA HIS A 51 -6.01 -3.36 4.06
C HIS A 51 -7.07 -2.56 4.83
N HIS A 52 -6.84 -1.28 5.13
CA HIS A 52 -7.84 -0.43 5.80
C HIS A 52 -9.12 -0.25 4.97
N LEU A 53 -9.00 0.00 3.67
CA LEU A 53 -10.14 0.12 2.76
C LEU A 53 -10.91 -1.20 2.63
N PHE A 54 -10.19 -2.33 2.65
CA PHE A 54 -10.76 -3.67 2.47
C PHE A 54 -11.08 -4.43 3.78
N ALA A 55 -10.77 -3.85 4.95
CA ALA A 55 -11.01 -4.47 6.25
C ALA A 55 -12.50 -4.71 6.55
N SER A 56 -13.39 -3.96 5.90
CA SER A 56 -14.84 -4.21 5.91
C SER A 56 -15.28 -4.71 4.53
N PRO A 57 -15.87 -5.91 4.42
CA PRO A 57 -16.42 -6.40 3.16
C PRO A 57 -17.44 -5.44 2.53
N ALA A 58 -18.18 -4.70 3.35
CA ALA A 58 -19.12 -3.69 2.89
C ALA A 58 -18.40 -2.48 2.26
N ASN A 59 -17.28 -2.03 2.84
CA ASN A 59 -16.50 -0.92 2.28
C ASN A 59 -15.79 -1.34 0.99
N ALA A 60 -15.20 -2.53 0.97
CA ALA A 60 -14.59 -3.11 -0.23
C ALA A 60 -15.60 -3.16 -1.39
N LYS A 61 -16.82 -3.67 -1.13
CA LYS A 61 -17.90 -3.73 -2.11
C LYS A 61 -18.25 -2.33 -2.65
N ARG A 62 -18.46 -1.35 -1.76
CA ARG A 62 -18.81 0.03 -2.15
C ARG A 62 -17.72 0.70 -2.98
N LEU A 63 -16.45 0.45 -2.66
CA LEU A 63 -15.31 0.98 -3.42
C LEU A 63 -15.27 0.38 -4.82
N LEU A 64 -15.36 -0.95 -4.94
CA LEU A 64 -15.35 -1.65 -6.23
C LEU A 64 -16.53 -1.21 -7.11
N GLU A 65 -17.73 -1.08 -6.54
CA GLU A 65 -18.90 -0.56 -7.25
C GLU A 65 -18.67 0.89 -7.71
N SER A 66 -18.06 1.73 -6.88
CA SER A 66 -17.75 3.10 -7.27
C SER A 66 -16.73 3.18 -8.41
N LEU A 67 -15.71 2.32 -8.41
CA LEU A 67 -14.72 2.24 -9.48
C LEU A 67 -15.36 1.79 -10.80
N ASP A 68 -16.22 0.78 -10.77
CA ASP A 68 -16.97 0.30 -11.95
C ASP A 68 -17.86 1.41 -12.53
N ARG A 69 -18.65 2.09 -11.70
CA ARG A 69 -19.46 3.24 -12.12
C ARG A 69 -18.61 4.34 -12.74
N THR A 70 -17.51 4.74 -12.09
CA THR A 70 -16.61 5.77 -12.62
C THR A 70 -16.02 5.38 -13.98
N SER A 71 -15.65 4.11 -14.17
CA SER A 71 -15.13 3.61 -15.45
C SER A 71 -16.15 3.67 -16.59
N LYS A 72 -17.44 3.58 -16.25
CA LYS A 72 -18.58 3.74 -17.18
C LYS A 72 -18.99 5.19 -17.41
N GLY A 73 -18.31 6.15 -16.77
CA GLY A 73 -18.66 7.56 -16.83
C GLY A 73 -19.81 7.97 -15.90
N GLU A 74 -20.24 7.10 -14.99
CA GLU A 74 -21.33 7.34 -14.04
C GLU A 74 -20.83 8.11 -12.81
N PHE A 75 -20.34 9.33 -13.03
CA PHE A 75 -19.91 10.24 -11.97
C PHE A 75 -20.42 11.66 -12.23
N ARG A 76 -20.54 12.44 -11.15
CA ARG A 76 -20.85 13.86 -11.21
C ARG A 76 -19.64 14.66 -10.76
N GLN A 77 -19.15 15.56 -11.60
CA GLN A 77 -18.19 16.57 -11.16
C GLN A 77 -18.94 17.68 -10.42
N VAL A 78 -18.44 18.02 -9.24
CA VAL A 78 -18.94 19.12 -8.42
C VAL A 78 -17.74 19.87 -7.85
N SER A 79 -17.87 21.18 -7.70
CA SER A 79 -16.94 21.99 -6.91
C SER A 79 -17.09 21.66 -5.42
N LEU A 80 -16.07 22.03 -4.62
CA LEU A 80 -16.11 21.84 -3.17
C LEU A 80 -17.31 22.55 -2.52
N GLU A 81 -17.69 23.73 -3.01
CA GLU A 81 -18.83 24.49 -2.49
C GLU A 81 -20.19 23.83 -2.83
N GLU A 82 -20.31 23.28 -4.03
CA GLU A 82 -21.49 22.49 -4.42
C GLU A 82 -21.57 21.17 -3.64
N LEU A 83 -20.43 20.55 -3.33
CA LEU A 83 -20.37 19.33 -2.55
C LEU A 83 -20.90 19.53 -1.13
N LYS A 84 -20.45 20.56 -0.42
CA LYS A 84 -20.93 20.92 0.93
C LYS A 84 -22.45 21.04 0.97
N THR A 85 -23.00 21.76 -0.02
CA THR A 85 -24.44 21.94 -0.19
C THR A 85 -25.18 20.61 -0.40
N LEU A 86 -24.58 19.64 -1.12
CA LEU A 86 -25.18 18.32 -1.39
C LEU A 86 -25.10 17.37 -0.20
N VAL A 87 -24.06 17.45 0.63
CA VAL A 87 -23.88 16.58 1.81
C VAL A 87 -24.55 17.13 3.07
N GLY A 88 -25.08 18.35 3.01
CA GLY A 88 -25.80 18.97 4.14
C GLY A 88 -24.87 19.49 5.23
N GLU A 89 -23.65 19.89 4.87
CA GLU A 89 -22.67 20.54 5.74
C GLU A 89 -22.63 22.06 5.52
#